data_AF-A0A1G1E7W3-F1
#
_entry.id   AF-A0A1G1E7W3-F1
#
_cell.length_a   1.000
_cell.length_b   1.000
_cell.length_c   1.000
_cell.angle_alpha   90.00
_cell.angle_beta   90.00
_cell.angle_gamma   90.00
#
_symmetry.space_group_name_H-M   'P 1'
#
loop_
_entity.id
_entity.type
_entity.pdbx_description
1 polymer ?
#
loop_
_entity_poly.entity_id
_entity_poly.type
_entity_poly.pdbx_seq_one_letter_code
_entity_poly.pdbx_strand_id
1 'polypeptide(L)' 'MTPMEIQKAGWEALKKQLGLVGALRFLLQYEKGEGDYTKLRKELFKNETVESLIGKMKKEGKI' A
#
# COMPACT_ATOMS: atom_id res chain seq x y z
N MET A 1 25.75 4.30 -7.56
CA MET A 1 24.39 3.79 -7.27
C MET A 1 23.42 4.47 -8.22
N THR A 2 22.55 3.72 -8.88
CA THR A 2 21.45 4.24 -9.70
C THR A 2 20.37 4.86 -8.79
N PRO A 3 19.48 5.73 -9.30
CA PRO A 3 18.36 6.26 -8.52
C PRO A 3 17.52 5.16 -7.84
N MET A 4 17.32 4.04 -8.53
CA MET A 4 16.60 2.88 -8.00
C MET A 4 17.36 2.21 -6.86
N GLU A 5 18.69 2.08 -6.96
CA GLU A 5 19.53 1.55 -5.89
C GLU A 5 19.53 2.47 -4.65
N ILE A 6 19.51 3.78 -4.86
CA ILE A 6 19.42 4.78 -3.78
C ILE A 6 18.06 4.65 -3.07
N GLN A 7 16.96 4.59 -3.84
CA GLN A 7 15.62 4.45 -3.28
C GLN A 7 15.48 3.16 -2.47
N LYS A 8 15.99 2.04 -2.99
CA LYS A 8 15.99 0.75 -2.30
C LYS A 8 16.80 0.81 -1.01
N ALA A 9 18.01 1.36 -1.05
CA ALA A 9 18.85 1.50 0.14
C ALA A 9 18.20 2.39 1.22
N GLY A 10 17.60 3.52 0.82
CA GLY A 10 16.87 4.40 1.72
C GLY A 10 15.66 3.71 2.36
N TRP A 11 14.90 2.95 1.57
CA TRP A 11 13.76 2.18 2.08
C TRP A 11 14.17 1.12 3.11
N GLU A 12 15.23 0.36 2.84
CA GLU A 12 15.74 -0.64 3.80
C GLU A 12 16.25 0.02 5.08
N ALA A 13 16.94 1.16 4.99
CA ALA A 13 17.40 1.91 6.16
C ALA A 13 16.22 2.42 7.02
N LEU A 14 15.18 2.98 6.39
CA LEU A 14 13.99 3.45 7.08
C LEU A 14 13.25 2.30 7.77
N LYS A 15 13.02 1.18 7.08
CA LYS A 15 12.38 -0.01 7.67
C LYS A 15 13.16 -0.54 8.86
N LYS A 16 14.50 -0.60 8.74
CA LYS A 16 15.37 -1.10 9.81
C LYS A 16 15.26 -0.26 11.08
N GLN A 17 15.18 1.06 10.93
CA GLN A 17 15.17 1.98 12.07
C GLN A 17 13.79 2.22 12.66
N LEU A 18 12.76 2.31 11.82
CA LEU A 18 11.42 2.77 12.22
C LEU A 18 10.35 1.65 12.19
N GLY A 19 10.71 0.47 11.70
CA GLY A 19 9.75 -0.56 11.31
C GLY A 19 8.93 -0.14 10.08
N LEU A 20 8.17 -1.10 9.52
CA LEU A 20 7.37 -0.86 8.30
C LEU A 20 6.38 0.29 8.47
N VAL A 21 5.65 0.32 9.59
CA VAL A 21 4.63 1.35 9.85
C VAL A 21 5.25 2.74 10.01
N GLY A 22 6.37 2.84 10.75
CA GLY A 22 7.06 4.10 10.97
C GLY A 22 7.69 4.64 9.68
N ALA A 23 8.31 3.75 8.88
CA ALA A 23 8.87 4.11 7.58
C ALA A 23 7.82 4.66 6.60
N LEU A 24 6.64 4.02 6.51
CA LEU A 24 5.55 4.50 5.66
C LEU A 24 5.03 5.87 6.13
N ARG A 25 4.81 6.06 7.44
CA ARG A 25 4.37 7.35 7.98
C ARG A 25 5.40 8.46 7.76
N PHE A 26 6.69 8.15 7.85
CA PHE A 26 7.76 9.09 7.55
C PHE A 26 7.69 9.57 6.10
N LEU A 27 7.57 8.65 5.14
CA LEU A 27 7.44 8.99 3.73
C LEU A 27 6.21 9.87 3.47
N LEU A 28 5.07 9.55 4.10
CA LEU A 28 3.83 10.33 3.97
C LEU A 28 3.91 11.78 4.50
N GLN A 29 4.93 12.12 5.30
CA GLN A 29 5.15 13.52 5.72
C GLN A 29 5.68 14.39 4.59
N TYR A 30 6.44 13.80 3.66
CA TYR A 30 7.09 14.52 2.56
C TYR A 30 6.34 14.30 1.24
N GLU A 31 5.75 13.13 1.07
CA GLU A 31 4.84 12.83 -0.03
C GLU A 31 3.43 12.70 0.50
N LYS A 32 2.64 13.79 0.39
CA LYS A 32 1.23 13.81 0.79
C LYS A 32 0.38 12.74 0.08
N GLY A 33 0.90 12.14 -0.99
CA GLY A 33 0.12 11.36 -1.94
C GLY A 33 -0.87 12.27 -2.67
N GLU A 34 -1.41 11.76 -3.76
CA GLU A 34 -2.48 12.43 -4.49
C GLU A 34 -3.69 11.50 -4.60
N GLY A 35 -4.88 12.10 -4.68
CA GLY A 35 -6.13 11.38 -4.81
C GLY A 35 -6.89 11.15 -3.49
N ASP A 36 -8.15 10.80 -3.64
CA ASP A 36 -9.07 10.51 -2.54
C ASP A 36 -9.36 9.01 -2.53
N TYR A 37 -8.63 8.26 -1.69
CA TYR A 37 -8.83 6.81 -1.58
C TYR A 37 -10.26 6.46 -1.14
N THR A 38 -10.95 7.35 -0.41
CA THR A 38 -12.35 7.10 -0.01
C THR A 38 -13.25 7.10 -1.23
N LYS A 39 -13.08 8.05 -2.15
CA LYS A 39 -13.80 8.08 -3.43
C LYS A 39 -13.39 6.90 -4.33
N LEU A 40 -12.09 6.66 -4.49
CA LEU A 40 -11.58 5.57 -5.33
C LEU A 40 -12.09 4.20 -4.84
N ARG A 41 -12.01 3.94 -3.53
CA ARG A 41 -12.50 2.69 -2.92
C ARG A 41 -13.99 2.49 -3.17
N LYS A 42 -14.81 3.54 -3.04
CA LYS A 42 -16.25 3.45 -3.32
C LYS A 42 -16.50 3.03 -4.77
N GLU A 43 -15.78 3.59 -5.74
CA GLU A 43 -15.93 3.21 -7.15
C GLU A 43 -15.44 1.79 -7.43
N LEU A 44 -14.27 1.42 -6.91
CA LEU A 44 -13.68 0.09 -7.11
C LEU A 44 -14.56 -1.04 -6.58
N PHE A 45 -15.22 -0.82 -5.44
CA PHE A 45 -15.99 -1.85 -4.73
C PHE A 45 -17.50 -1.59 -4.73
N LYS A 46 -18.00 -0.71 -5.60
CA LYS A 46 -19.42 -0.29 -5.60
C LYS A 46 -20.43 -1.43 -5.65
N ASN A 47 -20.04 -2.54 -6.29
CA ASN A 47 -20.89 -3.73 -6.49
C ASN A 47 -20.36 -4.95 -5.74
N GLU A 48 -19.42 -4.77 -4.80
CA GLU A 48 -18.78 -5.85 -4.08
C GLU A 48 -19.20 -5.84 -2.61
N THR A 49 -19.61 -6.99 -2.11
CA THR A 49 -19.70 -7.23 -0.65
C THR A 49 -18.41 -7.89 -0.16
N VAL A 50 -18.20 -7.86 1.15
CA VAL A 50 -17.06 -8.56 1.78
C VAL A 50 -17.13 -10.05 1.47
N GLU A 51 -18.32 -10.64 1.49
CA GLU A 51 -18.56 -12.06 1.19
C GLU A 51 -18.20 -12.39 -0.26
N SER A 52 -18.59 -11.52 -1.22
CA SER A 52 -18.22 -11.67 -2.64
C SER A 52 -16.71 -11.68 -2.82
N LEU A 53 -16.01 -10.73 -2.18
CA LEU A 53 -14.55 -10.62 -2.25
C LEU A 53 -13.86 -11.85 -1.67
N ILE A 54 -14.29 -12.31 -0.50
CA ILE A 54 -13.76 -13.54 0.12
C ILE A 54 -13.99 -14.74 -0.79
N GLY A 55 -15.17 -14.85 -1.41
CA GLY A 55 -15.49 -15.92 -2.37
C GLY A 55 -14.54 -15.94 -3.56
N LYS A 56 -14.23 -14.76 -4.13
CA LYS A 56 -13.26 -14.63 -5.23
C LYS A 56 -11.86 -15.03 -4.82
N MET A 57 -11.38 -14.57 -3.66
CA MET A 57 -10.04 -14.91 -3.18
C MET A 57 -9.85 -16.42 -2.97
N LYS A 58 -10.87 -17.11 -2.43
CA LYS A 58 -10.87 -18.58 -2.30
C LYS A 58 -10.84 -19.28 -3.65
N LYS A 59 -11.63 -18.81 -4.62
CA LYS A 59 -11.66 -19.37 -5.98
C LYS A 59 -10.31 -19.23 -6.68
N GLU A 60 -9.59 -18.15 -6.42
CA GLU A 60 -8.26 -17.88 -6.97
C GLU A 60 -7.12 -18.51 -6.17
N GLY A 61 -7.41 -19.22 -5.07
CA GLY A 61 -6.41 -19.86 -4.22
C GLY A 61 -5.48 -18.87 -3.52
N LYS A 62 -5.94 -17.64 -3.27
CA LYS A 62 -5.17 -16.60 -2.55
C LYS A 62 -5.28 -16.75 -1.04
N ILE A 63 -6.38 -17.35 -0.57
CA ILE A 63 -6.68 -17.74 0.81
C ILE A 63 -7.52 -19.02 0.82
#